data_AF-A0A8T4W3V8-F1
#
_entry.id   AF-A0A8T4W3V8-F1
#
_cell.length_a   1.000
_cell.length_b   1.000
_cell.length_c   1.000
_cell.angle_alpha   90.00
_cell.angle_beta   90.00
_cell.angle_gamma   90.00
#
_symmetry.space_group_name_H-M   'P 1'
#
loop_
_entity.id
_entity.type
_entity.pdbx_description
1 polymer ?
#
loop_
_entity_poly.entity_id
_entity_poly.type
_entity_poly.pdbx_seq_one_letter_code
_entity_poly.pdbx_strand_id
1 'polypeptide(L)' 'MSLDLDLEGLTYGTELIKRGFAKMQKGGVVMDVTTPKEAITAEDAGAVAVMALERVPADIRAGGGVARMA' A
#
# COMPACT_ATOMS: atom_id res chain seq x y z
N MET A 1 1.04 4.01 21.91
CA MET A 1 -0.09 4.89 21.51
C MET A 1 -0.77 4.21 20.34
N SER A 2 -1.75 3.33 20.61
CA SER A 2 -2.57 2.77 19.54
C SER A 2 -3.44 3.89 18.99
N LEU A 3 -3.29 4.20 17.71
CA LEU A 3 -4.19 5.09 16.99
C LEU A 3 -5.47 4.30 16.70
N ASP A 4 -6.24 4.01 17.74
CA ASP A 4 -7.59 3.51 17.57
C ASP A 4 -8.44 4.68 17.06
N LEU A 5 -8.46 4.83 15.74
CA LEU A 5 -9.31 5.77 15.04
C LEU A 5 -10.77 5.38 15.32
N ASP A 6 -11.46 6.23 16.07
CA ASP A 6 -12.90 6.16 16.27
C ASP A 6 -13.59 6.52 14.94
N LEU A 7 -13.96 5.47 14.20
CA LEU A 7 -14.71 5.59 12.94
C LEU A 7 -16.21 5.72 13.19
N GLU A 8 -16.70 5.43 14.39
CA GLU A 8 -18.12 5.48 14.72
C GLU A 8 -18.62 6.94 14.78
N GLY A 9 -17.73 7.88 15.12
CA GLY A 9 -18.01 9.33 15.08
C GLY A 9 -17.99 9.96 13.68
N LEU A 10 -17.43 9.30 12.66
CA LEU A 10 -17.42 9.80 11.28
C LEU A 10 -18.65 9.26 10.55
N THR A 11 -19.75 10.00 10.56
CA THR A 11 -21.04 9.52 10.01
C THR A 11 -21.21 9.75 8.51
N TYR A 12 -20.50 10.72 7.91
CA TYR A 12 -20.57 11.05 6.47
C TYR A 12 -19.25 11.63 5.96
N GLY A 13 -19.03 11.55 4.64
CA GLY A 13 -17.96 12.29 3.96
C GLY A 13 -16.79 11.43 3.46
N THR A 14 -15.98 12.04 2.60
CA THR A 14 -14.83 11.39 1.94
C THR A 14 -13.79 10.88 2.93
N GLU A 15 -13.72 11.47 4.13
CA GLU A 15 -12.74 11.10 5.16
C GLU A 15 -13.03 9.74 5.80
N LEU A 16 -14.31 9.44 6.08
CA LEU A 16 -14.71 8.14 6.63
C LEU A 16 -14.28 7.02 5.69
N ILE A 17 -14.57 7.16 4.40
CA ILE A 17 -14.30 6.14 3.39
C ILE A 17 -12.78 5.95 3.22
N LYS A 18 -12.01 7.05 3.14
CA LYS A 18 -10.55 6.99 3.02
C LYS A 18 -9.90 6.29 4.22
N ARG A 19 -10.31 6.64 5.44
CA ARG A 19 -9.78 6.00 6.66
C ARG A 19 -10.28 4.58 6.84
N GLY A 20 -11.52 4.31 6.47
CA GLY A 20 -12.13 2.98 6.48
C GLY A 20 -11.36 2.02 5.56
N PHE A 21 -11.06 2.44 4.33
CA PHE A 21 -10.25 1.66 3.40
C PHE A 21 -8.87 1.34 3.96
N ALA A 22 -8.17 2.33 4.55
CA ALA A 22 -6.87 2.09 5.18
C ALA A 22 -6.95 1.09 6.35
N LYS A 23 -8.05 1.07 7.11
CA LYS A 23 -8.25 0.14 8.23
C LYS A 23 -8.45 -1.31 7.76
N MET A 24 -8.99 -1.54 6.56
CA MET A 24 -9.13 -2.88 5.98
C MET A 24 -7.78 -3.56 5.74
N GLN A 25 -6.73 -2.79 5.53
CA GLN A 25 -5.36 -3.31 5.31
C GLN A 25 -4.62 -3.63 6.61
N LYS A 26 -5.21 -3.36 7.79
CA LYS A 26 -4.57 -3.54 9.09
C LYS A 26 -4.24 -5.02 9.33
N GLY A 27 -2.99 -5.29 9.73
CA GLY A 27 -2.52 -6.65 10.03
C GLY A 27 -2.02 -7.43 8.81
N GLY A 28 -2.12 -6.86 7.61
CA GLY A 28 -1.55 -7.43 6.39
C GLY A 28 -0.18 -6.88 6.02
N VAL A 29 0.38 -7.42 4.94
CA VAL A 29 1.61 -6.94 4.30
C VAL A 29 1.27 -6.37 2.93
N VAL A 30 1.84 -5.21 2.60
CA VAL A 30 1.80 -4.62 1.25
C VAL A 30 3.17 -4.80 0.61
N MET A 31 3.23 -5.37 -0.59
CA MET A 31 4.50 -5.72 -1.26
C MET A 31 4.77 -4.82 -2.47
N ASP A 32 6.00 -4.32 -2.58
CA ASP A 32 6.49 -3.60 -3.75
C ASP A 32 6.65 -4.58 -4.94
N VAL A 33 6.10 -4.23 -6.10
CA VAL A 33 6.16 -5.03 -7.34
C VAL A 33 6.42 -4.16 -8.56
N THR A 34 7.15 -4.72 -9.52
CA THR A 34 7.52 -4.06 -10.79
C THR A 34 6.96 -4.77 -12.02
N THR A 35 6.50 -6.02 -11.87
CA THR A 35 5.92 -6.80 -12.97
C THR A 35 4.60 -7.49 -12.58
N PRO A 36 3.73 -7.83 -13.55
CA PRO A 36 2.50 -8.59 -13.27
C PRO A 36 2.77 -9.96 -12.61
N LYS A 37 3.90 -10.59 -12.94
CA LYS A 37 4.29 -11.88 -12.35
C LYS A 37 4.61 -11.75 -10.86
N GLU A 38 5.28 -10.67 -10.47
CA GLU A 38 5.54 -10.35 -9.06
C GLU A 38 4.24 -10.08 -8.32
N ALA A 39 3.27 -9.39 -8.96
CA ALA A 39 1.95 -9.15 -8.36
C ALA A 39 1.20 -10.46 -8.05
N ILE A 40 1.17 -11.41 -8.98
CA ILE A 40 0.58 -12.75 -8.75
C ILE A 40 1.31 -13.47 -7.61
N THR A 41 2.64 -13.41 -7.59
CA THR A 41 3.44 -14.05 -6.52
C THR A 41 3.16 -13.44 -5.15
N ALA A 42 2.95 -12.11 -5.08
CA ALA A 42 2.61 -11.42 -3.85
C ALA A 42 1.20 -11.78 -3.35
N GLU A 43 0.23 -11.90 -4.25
CA GLU A 43 -1.12 -12.37 -3.94
C GLU A 43 -1.09 -13.81 -3.40
N ASP A 44 -0.38 -14.72 -4.07
CA ASP A 44 -0.21 -16.12 -3.65
C ASP A 44 0.49 -16.24 -2.27
N ALA A 45 1.39 -15.30 -1.95
CA ALA A 45 2.07 -15.21 -0.65
C ALA A 45 1.19 -14.62 0.47
N GLY A 46 -0.02 -14.15 0.17
CA GLY A 46 -0.97 -13.60 1.14
C GLY A 46 -0.80 -12.10 1.41
N ALA A 47 -0.22 -11.33 0.47
CA ALA A 47 -0.22 -9.88 0.57
C ALA A 47 -1.64 -9.32 0.49
N VAL A 48 -1.97 -8.33 1.34
CA VAL A 48 -3.30 -7.67 1.33
C VAL A 48 -3.43 -6.59 0.25
N ALA A 49 -2.30 -6.16 -0.31
CA ALA A 49 -2.20 -5.29 -1.47
C ALA A 49 -0.79 -5.34 -2.05
N VAL A 50 -0.63 -4.78 -3.26
CA VAL A 50 0.67 -4.54 -3.89
C VAL A 50 0.87 -3.05 -4.14
N MET A 51 2.13 -2.61 -4.10
CA MET A 51 2.57 -1.28 -4.50
C MET A 51 3.28 -1.38 -5.85
N ALA A 52 2.63 -0.92 -6.91
CA ALA A 52 3.19 -0.95 -8.26
C ALA A 52 4.22 0.19 -8.43
N LEU A 53 5.41 -0.16 -8.91
CA LEU A 53 6.54 0.75 -9.08
C LEU A 53 7.27 0.44 -10.40
N GLU A 54 7.94 1.45 -10.96
CA GLU A 54 8.87 1.22 -12.09
C GLU A 54 10.11 0.41 -11.66
N ARG A 55 10.60 0.66 -10.45
CA ARG A 55 11.80 0.06 -9.85
C ARG A 55 11.62 -0.07 -8.35
N VAL A 56 12.22 -1.11 -7.76
CA VAL A 56 12.21 -1.28 -6.30
C VAL A 56 13.06 -0.21 -5.60
N PRO A 57 12.81 0.13 -4.33
CA PRO A 57 13.54 1.18 -3.62
C PRO A 57 15.07 1.01 -3.60
N ALA A 58 15.56 -0.24 -3.59
CA ALA A 58 16.99 -0.53 -3.66
C ALA A 58 17.60 -0.04 -4.99
N ASP A 59 16.94 -0.31 -6.11
CA ASP A 59 17.39 0.08 -7.44
C ASP A 59 17.25 1.59 -7.67
N ILE A 60 16.21 2.22 -7.12
CA ILE A 60 16.06 3.68 -7.15
C ILE A 60 17.25 4.34 -6.44
N ARG A 61 17.64 3.83 -5.26
CA ARG A 61 18.78 4.37 -4.50
C ARG A 61 20.11 4.15 -5.23
N ALA A 62 20.30 2.98 -5.84
CA ALA A 62 21.51 2.66 -6.60
C ALA A 62 21.64 3.49 -7.89
N GLY A 63 20.52 3.71 -8.59
CA GLY A 63 20.51 4.45 -9.86
C GLY A 63 20.54 5.97 -9.71
N GLY A 64 20.12 6.51 -8.56
CA GLY A 64 19.98 7.95 -8.35
C GLY A 64 18.97 8.61 -9.31
N GLY A 65 19.06 9.93 -9.45
CA GLY A 65 18.21 10.71 -10.35
C GLY A 65 16.79 10.95 -9.82
N VAL A 66 15.87 11.32 -10.72
CA VAL A 66 14.48 11.66 -10.37
C VAL A 66 13.59 10.43 -10.58
N ALA A 67 13.06 9.87 -9.49
CA ALA A 67 12.03 8.85 -9.54
C ALA A 67 10.64 9.50 -9.60
N ARG A 68 9.78 9.01 -10.50
CA ARG A 68 8.36 9.42 -10.60
C ARG A 68 7.46 8.22 -10.29
N MET A 69 6.19 8.50 -10.03
CA MET A 69 5.15 7.46 -10.00
C MET A 69 4.85 7.02 -11.44
N ALA A 70 4.75 5.71 -11.65
CA ALA A 70 4.24 5.10 -12.87
C ALA A 70 2.71 4.99 -12.81
#